data_AF-A0A5E4CJG2-F1
#
_entry.id   AF-A0A5E4CJG2-F1
#
_cell.length_a   1.000
_cell.length_b   1.000
_cell.length_c   1.000
_cell.angle_alpha   90.00
_cell.angle_beta   90.00
_cell.angle_gamma   90.00
#
_symmetry.space_group_name_H-M   'P 1'
#
loop_
_entity.id
_entity.type
_entity.pdbx_description
1 polymer ?
#
loop_
_entity_poly.entity_id
_entity_poly.type
_entity_poly.pdbx_seq_one_letter_code
_entity_poly.pdbx_strand_id
1 'polypeptide(L)' 'MGTGREELQDRTIVRIAAHLPDLIVYGHYSQERPSVDYFDGVLMFVDISGKC' A
#
# COMPACT_ATOMS: atom_id res chain seq x y z
N MET A 1 -17.85 -11.86 25.03
CA MET A 1 -17.53 -12.19 23.62
C MET A 1 -17.61 -10.90 22.81
N GLY A 2 -16.52 -10.56 22.11
CA GLY A 2 -16.49 -9.78 20.87
C GLY A 2 -16.93 -8.31 20.90
N THR A 3 -16.05 -7.39 21.31
CA THR A 3 -16.12 -5.97 20.91
C THR A 3 -14.78 -5.36 20.47
N GLY A 4 -13.68 -6.14 20.46
CA GLY A 4 -12.34 -5.63 20.11
C GLY A 4 -12.02 -5.58 18.61
N ARG A 5 -12.95 -5.96 17.72
CA ARG A 5 -12.69 -6.12 16.27
C ARG A 5 -13.07 -4.89 15.44
N GLU A 6 -13.94 -4.03 15.96
CA GLU A 6 -14.42 -2.82 15.28
C GLU A 6 -13.45 -1.63 15.47
N GLU A 7 -12.76 -1.53 16.61
CA GLU A 7 -11.77 -0.48 16.93
C GLU A 7 -10.46 -0.54 16.11
N LEU A 8 -10.26 -1.59 15.31
CA LEU A 8 -9.08 -1.77 14.48
C LEU A 8 -9.22 -1.14 13.09
N GLN A 9 -10.45 -0.99 12.57
CA GLN A 9 -10.69 -0.59 11.19
C GLN A 9 -10.68 0.94 10.99
N ASP A 10 -10.95 1.73 12.05
CA ASP A 10 -10.96 3.19 11.98
C ASP A 10 -9.67 3.84 12.51
N ARG A 11 -8.59 3.06 12.61
CA ARG A 11 -7.29 3.59 13.03
C ARG A 11 -6.72 4.45 11.92
N THR A 12 -6.16 5.61 12.27
CA THR A 12 -5.46 6.53 11.35
C THR A 12 -4.48 5.80 10.42
N ILE A 13 -3.85 4.73 10.89
CA ILE A 13 -2.95 3.87 10.08
C ILE A 13 -3.65 3.21 8.89
N VAL A 14 -4.91 2.78 9.03
CA VAL A 14 -5.69 2.17 7.94
C VAL A 14 -6.02 3.22 6.88
N ARG A 15 -6.35 4.44 7.31
CA ARG A 15 -6.58 5.58 6.40
C ARG A 15 -5.32 5.94 5.62
N ILE A 16 -4.16 5.93 6.27
CA ILE A 16 -2.86 6.17 5.61
C ILE A 16 -2.54 5.03 4.64
N ALA A 17 -2.70 3.77 5.06
CA ALA A 17 -2.41 2.60 4.23
C ALA A 17 -3.25 2.56 2.95
N ALA A 18 -4.49 3.08 2.97
CA ALA A 18 -5.33 3.17 1.78
C ALA A 18 -4.77 4.04 0.65
N HIS A 19 -3.78 4.89 0.93
CA HIS A 19 -3.16 5.79 -0.04
C HIS A 19 -1.84 5.24 -0.59
N LEU A 20 -1.40 4.08 -0.09
CA LEU A 20 -0.11 3.47 -0.42
C LEU A 20 -0.33 2.06 -0.96
N PRO A 21 0.50 1.58 -1.90
CA PRO A 21 0.41 0.21 -2.37
C PRO A 21 0.90 -0.77 -1.28
N ASP A 22 0.43 -2.01 -1.32
CA ASP A 22 0.87 -3.08 -0.42
C ASP A 22 2.38 -3.27 -0.42
N LEU A 23 3.02 -3.00 -1.57
CA LEU A 23 4.47 -2.97 -1.72
C LEU A 23 5.11 -2.08 -0.65
N ILE A 24 4.56 -0.90 -0.38
CA ILE A 24 5.10 0.04 0.62
C ILE A 24 4.63 -0.30 2.05
N VAL A 25 3.36 -0.68 2.23
CA VAL A 25 2.78 -0.93 3.57
C VAL A 25 3.43 -2.12 4.27
N TYR A 26 3.73 -3.18 3.53
CA TYR A 26 4.30 -4.42 4.06
C TYR A 26 5.77 -4.62 3.68
N GLY A 27 6.34 -3.74 2.86
CA GLY A 27 7.75 -3.81 2.48
C GLY A 27 8.68 -3.40 3.62
N HIS A 28 9.79 -4.13 3.75
CA HIS A 28 10.80 -3.86 4.77
C HIS A 28 11.97 -3.08 4.17
N TYR A 29 11.86 -1.75 4.14
CA TYR A 29 12.84 -0.87 3.49
C TYR A 29 13.90 -0.32 4.45
N SER A 30 15.11 -0.11 3.94
CA SER A 30 16.15 0.67 4.62
C SER A 30 15.78 2.16 4.67
N GLN A 31 16.17 2.86 5.73
CA GLN A 31 16.05 4.32 5.82
C GLN A 31 17.15 5.06 5.03
N GLU A 32 18.18 4.35 4.57
CA GLU A 32 19.24 4.88 3.71
C GLU A 32 18.69 5.31 2.35
N ARG A 33 19.23 6.39 1.78
CA ARG A 33 18.77 6.93 0.49
C ARG A 33 19.96 7.09 -0.47
N PRO A 34 19.91 6.51 -1.69
CA PRO A 34 18.79 5.75 -2.26
C PRO A 34 18.65 4.34 -1.67
N SER A 35 17.42 3.84 -1.54
CA SER A 35 17.13 2.44 -1.26
C SER A 35 16.66 1.77 -2.55
N VAL A 36 17.34 0.70 -2.98
CA VAL A 36 17.06 -0.05 -4.21
C VAL A 36 16.79 -1.50 -3.83
N ASP A 37 15.76 -2.09 -4.43
CA ASP A 37 15.38 -3.49 -4.27
C ASP A 37 14.99 -4.10 -5.62
N TYR A 38 15.11 -5.41 -5.77
CA TYR A 38 14.88 -6.13 -7.03
C TYR A 38 13.80 -7.21 -6.85
N PHE A 39 12.82 -7.22 -7.74
CA PHE A 39 11.75 -8.22 -7.76
C PHE A 39 11.30 -8.50 -9.19
N ASP A 40 10.68 -9.67 -9.39
CA ASP A 40 10.02 -10.04 -10.64
C ASP A 40 8.50 -9.84 -10.50
N GLY A 41 7.85 -9.35 -11.55
CA GLY A 41 6.42 -9.11 -11.53
C GLY A 41 5.86 -8.79 -12.92
N VAL A 42 4.54 -8.80 -13.01
CA VAL A 42 3.82 -8.43 -14.23
C VAL A 42 3.19 -7.05 -14.00
N LEU A 43 3.38 -6.14 -14.95
CA LEU A 43 2.82 -4.79 -14.88
C LEU A 43 1.59 -4.69 -15.77
N MET A 44 0.54 -4.03 -15.26
CA MET A 44 -0.64 -3.65 -16.03
C MET A 44 -0.71 -2.14 -16.11
N PHE A 45 -0.83 -1.60 -17.32
CA PHE A 45 -1.08 -0.18 -17.54
C PHE A 45 -2.48 -0.01 -18.12
N VAL A 46 -3.33 0.75 -17.42
CA VAL A 46 -4.71 1.04 -17.83
C VAL A 46 -4.83 2.52 -18.12
N ASP A 47 -5.02 2.88 -19.38
CA ASP A 47 -5.27 4.27 -19.78
C ASP A 47 -6.69 4.68 -19.37
N ILE A 48 -6.78 5.66 -18.49
CA ILE A 48 -8.03 6.25 -18.00
C ILE A 48 -8.25 7.66 -18.56
N SER A 49 -7.57 8.02 -19.66
CA SER A 49 -7.67 9.35 -20.28
C SER A 49 -9.04 9.65 -20.90
N GLY A 50 -9.93 8.66 -21.03
CA GLY A 50 -11.33 8.88 -21.40
C GLY A 50 -11.53 9.40 -22.83
N LYS A 51 -10.59 9.12 -23.75
CA LYS A 51 -10.74 9.47 -25.17
C LYS A 51 -11.87 8.63 -25.78
N CYS A 52 -13.06 9.20 -25.85
CA CYS A 52 -14.18 8.74 -26.65
C CYS A 52 -14.03 9.18 -28.11
#